data_AF-A0A960T1E8-F1
#
_entry.id   AF-A0A960T1E8-F1
#
_cell.length_a   1.000
_cell.length_b   1.000
_cell.length_c   1.000
_cell.angle_alpha   90.00
_cell.angle_beta   90.00
_cell.angle_gamma   90.00
#
_symmetry.space_group_name_H-M   'P 1'
#
loop_
_entity.id
_entity.type
_entity.pdbx_description
1 polymer ?
#
loop_
_entity_poly.entity_id
_entity_poly.type
_entity_poly.pdbx_seq_one_letter_code
_entity_poly.pdbx_strand_id
1 'polypeptide(L)'
;FTPGDPPGARDIDADGDGLTNYQEFLLGSSPLSGAGFWQAQVSPGGGNPTIGFLRKAYRHYKLESSGDLGEWNLWDLPDLEDNYVETDTWTEIPFIPPSEGGMFFRFQVSEP
;
A
#
# COMPACT_ATOMS: atom_id res chain seq x y z
N PHE A 1 9.13 30.87 -12.22
CA PHE A 1 7.88 30.10 -12.16
C PHE A 1 6.99 30.52 -13.33
N THR A 2 7.00 29.78 -14.43
CA THR A 2 6.02 29.95 -15.50
C THR A 2 4.77 29.16 -15.14
N PRO A 3 3.58 29.76 -15.15
CA PRO A 3 2.33 29.03 -14.95
C PRO A 3 2.17 27.98 -16.05
N GLY A 4 2.10 26.70 -15.69
CA GLY A 4 1.84 25.60 -16.62
C GLY A 4 3.03 24.67 -16.84
N ASP A 5 3.59 24.10 -15.77
CA ASP A 5 4.50 22.95 -15.87
C ASP A 5 3.66 21.66 -15.68
N PRO A 6 3.06 21.10 -16.75
CA PRO A 6 2.10 20.00 -16.64
C PRO A 6 2.63 18.73 -15.97
N PRO A 7 3.92 18.33 -16.04
CA PRO A 7 4.37 17.07 -15.47
C PRO A 7 4.27 17.04 -13.94
N GLY A 8 4.35 18.17 -13.24
CA GLY A 8 4.27 18.19 -11.78
C GLY A 8 2.85 18.15 -11.21
N ALA A 9 1.82 18.11 -12.05
CA ALA A 9 0.44 18.14 -11.59
C ALA A 9 0.04 16.82 -10.90
N ARG A 10 -0.77 16.93 -9.84
CA ARG A 10 -1.18 15.82 -8.95
C ARG A 10 -1.66 14.57 -9.71
N ASP A 11 -2.45 14.78 -10.75
CA ASP A 11 -3.15 13.71 -11.49
C ASP A 11 -2.44 13.32 -12.80
N ILE A 12 -1.18 13.76 -12.98
CA ILE A 12 -0.36 13.42 -14.14
C ILE A 12 0.58 12.28 -13.77
N ASP A 13 0.71 11.34 -14.71
CA ASP A 13 1.74 10.31 -14.76
C ASP A 13 2.90 10.87 -15.59
N ALA A 14 3.92 11.39 -14.90
CA ALA A 14 4.96 12.19 -15.53
C ALA A 14 6.07 11.34 -16.17
N ASP A 15 6.25 10.10 -15.72
CA ASP A 15 7.25 9.18 -16.24
C ASP A 15 6.65 8.02 -17.07
N GLY A 16 5.33 7.90 -17.09
CA GLY A 16 4.58 6.98 -17.93
C GLY A 16 4.48 5.56 -17.38
N ASP A 17 4.63 5.37 -16.06
CA ASP A 17 4.62 4.05 -15.42
C ASP A 17 3.23 3.54 -15.02
N GLY A 18 2.20 4.38 -15.22
CA GLY A 18 0.81 4.09 -14.90
C GLY A 18 0.35 4.58 -13.53
N LEU A 19 1.20 5.27 -12.77
CA LEU A 19 0.85 5.93 -11.51
C LEU A 19 0.84 7.45 -11.68
N THR A 20 -0.12 8.12 -11.06
CA THR A 20 -0.07 9.58 -10.95
C THR A 20 0.93 10.01 -9.89
N ASN A 21 1.44 11.23 -9.99
CA ASN A 21 2.29 11.86 -8.98
C ASN A 21 1.70 11.76 -7.56
N TYR A 22 0.37 11.80 -7.42
CA TYR A 22 -0.28 11.60 -6.13
C TYR A 22 -0.18 10.17 -5.61
N GLN A 23 -0.40 9.18 -6.47
CA GLN A 23 -0.25 7.77 -6.09
C GLN A 23 1.20 7.48 -5.72
N GLU A 24 2.15 8.03 -6.48
CA GLU A 24 3.57 7.93 -6.18
C GLU A 24 3.94 8.60 -4.86
N PHE A 25 3.40 9.79 -4.58
CA PHE A 25 3.51 10.39 -3.25
C PHE A 25 2.98 9.45 -2.17
N LEU A 26 1.81 8.86 -2.36
CA LEU A 26 1.21 7.96 -1.37
C LEU A 26 2.09 6.73 -1.08
N LEU A 27 2.67 6.14 -2.12
CA LEU A 27 3.53 4.96 -2.06
C LEU A 27 4.99 5.31 -1.70
N GLY A 28 5.39 6.58 -1.79
CA GLY A 28 6.75 7.03 -1.56
C GLY A 28 7.72 6.67 -2.70
N SER A 29 7.22 6.52 -3.93
CA SER A 29 8.01 6.42 -5.16
C SER A 29 8.28 7.81 -5.76
N SER A 30 9.06 7.86 -6.84
CA SER A 30 9.52 9.11 -7.43
C SER A 30 8.68 9.48 -8.67
N PRO A 31 8.09 10.69 -8.74
CA PRO A 31 7.27 11.18 -9.87
C PRO A 31 7.98 11.19 -11.23
N LEU A 32 9.29 10.95 -11.26
CA LEU A 32 10.13 11.08 -12.44
C LEU A 32 10.85 9.77 -12.78
N SER A 33 10.65 8.73 -11.96
CA SER A 33 11.26 7.43 -12.16
C SER A 33 10.49 6.38 -11.37
N GLY A 34 9.75 5.52 -12.06
CA GLY A 34 8.95 4.39 -11.57
C GLY A 34 9.77 3.29 -10.91
N ALA A 35 10.60 3.67 -9.95
CA ALA A 35 11.45 2.83 -9.15
C ALA A 35 11.11 3.08 -7.68
N GLY A 36 11.24 2.03 -6.86
CA GLY A 36 11.00 2.14 -5.41
C GLY A 36 9.54 2.01 -5.01
N PHE A 37 8.75 1.25 -5.76
CA PHE A 37 7.37 0.94 -5.39
C PHE A 37 7.29 0.40 -3.96
N TRP A 38 6.36 0.93 -3.19
CA TRP A 38 5.91 0.32 -1.96
C TRP A 38 5.46 -1.11 -2.24
N GLN A 39 5.96 -2.07 -1.46
CA GLN A 39 5.60 -3.47 -1.59
C GLN A 39 5.30 -4.07 -0.22
N ALA A 40 4.27 -4.90 -0.18
CA ALA A 40 4.03 -5.84 0.91
C ALA A 40 4.64 -7.19 0.55
N GLN A 41 5.09 -7.92 1.56
CA GLN A 41 5.63 -9.27 1.43
C GLN A 41 4.89 -10.23 2.35
N VAL A 42 4.66 -11.45 1.87
CA VAL A 42 4.18 -12.56 2.70
C VAL A 42 5.38 -13.36 3.17
N SER A 43 5.52 -13.54 4.48
CA SER A 43 6.61 -14.30 5.09
C SER A 43 6.08 -15.55 5.80
N PRO A 44 6.63 -16.75 5.53
CA PRO A 44 6.31 -17.96 6.26
C PRO A 44 7.05 -17.93 7.61
N GLY A 45 6.48 -17.28 8.63
CA GLY A 45 7.06 -17.27 9.97
C GLY A 45 7.17 -18.68 10.60
N GLY A 46 7.84 -18.82 11.75
CA GLY A 46 7.91 -20.07 12.52
C GLY A 46 6.58 -20.50 13.19
N GLY A 47 5.46 -19.96 12.73
CA GLY A 47 4.09 -20.10 13.24
C GLY A 47 3.10 -19.67 12.15
N ASN A 48 2.14 -18.79 12.47
CA ASN A 48 1.29 -18.17 11.45
C ASN A 48 2.14 -17.31 10.49
N PRO A 49 1.88 -17.35 9.17
CA PRO A 49 2.52 -16.45 8.23
C PRO A 49 2.16 -14.99 8.54
N THR A 50 3.01 -14.06 8.11
CA THR A 50 2.79 -12.62 8.27
C THR A 50 2.74 -11.91 6.93
N ILE A 51 1.99 -10.82 6.89
CA ILE A 51 2.10 -9.80 5.84
C ILE A 51 2.94 -8.67 6.42
N GLY A 52 4.14 -8.51 5.88
CA GLY A 52 5.06 -7.45 6.23
C GLY A 52 5.05 -6.34 5.20
N PHE A 53 5.00 -5.08 5.64
CA PHE A 53 5.08 -3.91 4.76
C PHE A 53 5.59 -2.70 5.51
N LEU A 54 6.09 -1.70 4.77
CA LEU A 54 6.53 -0.43 5.34
C LEU A 54 5.34 0.53 5.45
N ARG A 55 4.86 0.84 6.65
CA ARG A 55 3.95 1.98 6.85
C ARG A 55 4.75 3.27 6.61
N LYS A 56 4.57 3.87 5.43
CA LYS A 56 5.05 5.22 5.14
C LYS A 56 4.46 6.22 6.14
N ALA A 57 5.28 7.17 6.59
CA ALA A 57 4.84 8.21 7.51
C ALA A 57 3.63 8.99 6.97
N TYR A 58 2.72 9.40 7.86
CA TYR A 58 1.54 10.21 7.54
C TYR A 58 0.66 9.58 6.42
N ARG A 59 0.33 8.30 6.59
CA ARG A 59 -0.59 7.53 5.74
C ARG A 59 -1.52 6.66 6.58
N HIS A 60 -2.74 6.50 6.10
CA HIS A 60 -3.66 5.45 6.54
C HIS A 60 -3.67 4.30 5.55
N TYR A 61 -3.96 3.09 6.06
CA TYR A 61 -3.99 1.86 5.29
C TYR A 61 -5.28 1.11 5.58
N LYS A 62 -6.01 0.71 4.53
CA LYS A 62 -7.08 -0.28 4.61
C LYS A 62 -6.62 -1.56 3.96
N LEU A 63 -6.86 -2.68 4.62
CA LEU A 63 -6.49 -4.00 4.14
C LEU A 63 -7.74 -4.80 3.84
N GLU A 64 -7.81 -5.38 2.65
CA GLU A 64 -8.89 -6.29 2.27
C GLU A 64 -8.28 -7.62 1.87
N SER A 65 -9.02 -8.69 2.09
CA SER A 65 -8.63 -10.04 1.70
C SER A 65 -9.69 -10.73 0.86
N SER A 66 -9.23 -11.66 0.02
CA SER A 66 -10.07 -12.45 -0.86
C SER A 66 -9.56 -13.89 -0.93
N GLY A 67 -10.47 -14.85 -1.07
CA GLY A 67 -10.11 -16.25 -1.34
C GLY A 67 -10.05 -16.59 -2.84
N ASP A 68 -10.63 -15.75 -3.69
CA ASP A 68 -10.92 -16.06 -5.10
C ASP A 68 -10.59 -14.92 -6.08
N LEU A 69 -10.02 -13.80 -5.60
CA LEU A 69 -9.79 -12.55 -6.33
C LEU A 69 -11.07 -11.81 -6.78
N GLY A 70 -12.25 -12.34 -6.52
CA GLY A 70 -13.54 -11.78 -6.89
C GLY A 70 -14.20 -11.04 -5.73
N GLU A 71 -14.51 -11.75 -4.64
CA GLU A 71 -15.10 -11.18 -3.44
C GLU A 71 -14.02 -10.69 -2.48
N TRP A 72 -14.12 -9.42 -2.10
CA TRP A 72 -13.17 -8.77 -1.20
C TRP A 72 -13.85 -8.40 0.10
N ASN A 73 -13.27 -8.86 1.20
CA ASN A 73 -13.74 -8.60 2.56
C ASN A 73 -12.75 -7.68 3.27
N LEU A 74 -13.27 -6.65 3.94
CA LEU A 74 -12.46 -5.79 4.80
C LEU A 74 -11.83 -6.62 5.92
N TRP A 75 -10.52 -6.50 6.08
CA TRP A 75 -9.81 -7.00 7.23
C TRP A 75 -9.71 -5.86 8.25
N ASP A 76 -10.66 -5.86 9.18
CA ASP A 76 -10.84 -4.82 10.19
C ASP A 76 -9.58 -4.69 11.07
N LEU A 77 -8.83 -3.61 10.85
CA LEU A 77 -7.59 -3.28 11.53
C LEU A 77 -7.58 -1.78 11.88
N PRO A 78 -8.35 -1.34 12.89
CA PRO A 78 -8.60 0.08 13.15
C PRO A 78 -7.34 0.92 13.34
N ASP A 79 -6.26 0.36 13.89
CA ASP A 79 -4.99 1.10 14.04
C ASP A 79 -4.38 1.52 12.70
N LEU A 80 -4.60 0.75 11.64
CA LEU A 80 -4.11 1.08 10.30
C LEU A 80 -5.01 2.10 9.61
N GLU A 81 -6.31 2.04 9.89
CA GLU A 81 -7.34 2.86 9.24
C GLU A 81 -7.45 4.26 9.86
N ASP A 82 -7.34 4.35 11.18
CA ASP A 82 -7.62 5.57 11.94
C ASP A 82 -6.34 6.30 12.40
N ASN A 83 -5.20 5.61 12.47
CA ASN A 83 -3.94 6.19 12.93
C ASN A 83 -2.85 6.15 11.85
N TYR A 84 -2.10 7.24 11.75
CA TYR A 84 -0.84 7.27 11.01
C TYR A 84 0.36 7.14 11.95
N VAL A 85 1.50 6.76 11.37
CA VAL A 85 2.81 6.82 12.03
C VAL A 85 3.57 8.05 11.56
N GLU A 86 4.35 8.70 12.42
CA GLU A 86 5.11 9.91 12.06
C GLU A 86 6.43 9.60 11.33
N THR A 87 6.89 8.35 11.40
CA THR A 87 8.09 7.86 10.73
C THR A 87 7.80 6.56 10.01
N ASP A 88 8.51 6.32 8.92
CA ASP A 88 8.44 5.06 8.17
C ASP A 88 8.69 3.87 9.11
N THR A 89 7.70 2.99 9.25
CA THR A 89 7.72 1.92 10.26
C THR A 89 7.38 0.58 9.61
N TRP A 90 8.26 -0.41 9.74
CA TRP A 90 7.98 -1.77 9.30
C TRP A 90 6.89 -2.39 10.17
N THR A 91 5.84 -2.93 9.55
CA THR A 91 4.68 -3.54 10.23
C THR A 91 4.46 -4.95 9.72
N GLU A 92 4.16 -5.86 10.63
CA GLU A 92 3.86 -7.26 10.31
C GLU A 92 2.52 -7.66 10.92
N ILE A 93 1.63 -8.19 10.08
CA ILE A 93 0.30 -8.65 10.49
C ILE A 93 0.23 -10.17 10.31
N PRO A 94 0.11 -10.95 11.39
CA PRO A 94 -0.08 -12.39 11.28
C PRO A 94 -1.46 -12.72 10.71
N PHE A 95 -1.55 -13.77 9.88
CA PHE A 95 -2.82 -14.31 9.39
C PHE A 95 -2.88 -15.82 9.46
N ILE A 96 -4.10 -16.36 9.39
CA ILE A 96 -4.33 -17.80 9.32
C ILE A 96 -4.72 -18.11 7.87
N PRO A 97 -3.87 -18.80 7.10
CA PRO A 97 -4.22 -19.19 5.74
C PRO A 97 -5.39 -20.20 5.77
N PRO A 98 -6.29 -20.17 4.77
CA PRO A 98 -7.32 -21.19 4.66
C PRO A 98 -6.70 -22.58 4.45
N SER A 99 -7.41 -23.63 4.88
CA SER A 99 -6.93 -25.02 4.73
C SER A 99 -6.83 -25.48 3.29
N GLU A 100 -7.57 -24.84 2.39
CA GLU A 100 -7.56 -25.07 0.94
C GLU A 100 -7.67 -23.72 0.21
N GLY A 101 -7.13 -23.65 -1.01
CA GLY A 101 -7.14 -22.43 -1.82
C GLY A 101 -6.03 -21.43 -1.46
N GLY A 102 -6.19 -20.20 -1.96
CA GLY A 102 -5.28 -19.09 -1.73
C GLY A 102 -5.92 -18.00 -0.85
N MET A 103 -5.09 -17.13 -0.30
CA MET A 103 -5.53 -15.88 0.33
C MET A 103 -4.80 -14.74 -0.37
N PHE A 104 -5.57 -13.79 -0.89
CA PHE A 104 -5.09 -12.62 -1.61
C PHE A 104 -5.34 -11.39 -0.76
N PHE A 105 -4.48 -10.38 -0.91
CA PHE A 105 -4.55 -9.16 -0.13
C PHE A 105 -4.45 -7.96 -1.07
N ARG A 106 -5.19 -6.89 -0.76
CA ARG A 106 -5.03 -5.59 -1.40
C ARG A 106 -5.02 -4.49 -0.36
N PHE A 107 -4.21 -3.48 -0.61
CA PHE A 107 -4.07 -2.32 0.25
C PHE A 107 -4.71 -1.12 -0.43
N GLN A 108 -5.41 -0.31 0.35
CA GLN A 108 -5.77 1.05 -0.03
C GLN A 108 -4.99 1.98 0.88
N VAL A 109 -4.23 2.90 0.28
CA VAL A 109 -3.40 3.87 0.99
C VAL A 109 -4.01 5.24 0.80
N SER A 110 -4.15 6.02 1.88
CA SER A 110 -4.65 7.39 1.82
C SER A 110 -3.85 8.33 2.72
N GLU A 111 -4.04 9.62 2.50
CA GLU A 111 -3.62 10.64 3.46
C GLU A 111 -4.53 10.63 4.70
N PRO A 112 -4.05 11.16 5.84
CA PRO A 112 -4.85 11.35 7.05
C PRO A 112 -6.02 12.33 6.87
#